data_AF-I7Z9I3-F1
#
_entry.id   AF-I7Z9I3-F1
#
_cell.length_a   1.000
_cell.length_b   1.000
_cell.length_c   1.000
_cell.angle_alpha   90.00
_cell.angle_beta   90.00
_cell.angle_gamma   90.00
#
_symmetry.space_group_name_H-M   'P 1'
#
loop_
_entity.id
_entity.type
_entity.pdbx_description
1 polymer ?
#
loop_
_entity_poly.entity_id
_entity_poly.type
_entity_poly.pdbx_seq_one_letter_code
_entity_poly.pdbx_strand_id
1 'polypeptide(L)'
;MAIEIDNELKTDFLNESLDLIERVSEQLVGLERTPDDRELLNAIFRGFHTIKGSAGFFELDAVVELAHAAEDLFGLLRSGVRTLTPDLLDAILESLDQLRGMLELVAMEGVPERSDELVMVLRQMASAAGSSSLPHAGESPSRSERREGLTENGVSSPVFPSPGSSNHPLPQAGEGTSNSDPFSDDEFEALLDQLQGKPASVSATHTSSTQPACLSSLPLAGESPSRSEGREGLTENGVSSPGVVKPIPSASKSASTPSASITSWT
;
A
#
# COMPACT_ATOMS: atom_id res chain seq x y z
N MET A 1 11.63 -26.00 15.66
CA MET A 1 12.34 -25.23 14.61
C MET A 1 11.46 -24.89 13.42
N ALA A 2 10.94 -25.80 12.59
CA ALA A 2 10.15 -25.40 11.40
C ALA A 2 8.84 -24.62 11.73
N ILE A 3 8.12 -24.99 12.81
CA ILE A 3 6.89 -24.30 13.24
C ILE A 3 7.18 -22.95 13.90
N GLU A 4 8.33 -22.79 14.54
CA GLU A 4 8.70 -21.53 15.21
C GLU A 4 9.06 -20.45 14.19
N ILE A 5 9.69 -20.84 13.08
CA ILE A 5 10.03 -19.92 11.98
C ILE A 5 8.75 -19.40 11.31
N ASP A 6 7.73 -20.25 11.11
CA ASP A 6 6.44 -19.83 10.55
C ASP A 6 5.73 -18.78 11.42
N ASN A 7 5.76 -18.98 12.75
CA ASN A 7 5.19 -18.02 13.70
C ASN A 7 6.00 -16.72 13.82
N GLU A 8 7.33 -16.78 13.75
CA GLU A 8 8.19 -15.58 13.72
C GLU A 8 7.92 -14.76 12.45
N LEU A 9 7.91 -15.42 11.29
CA LEU A 9 7.59 -14.78 10.00
C LEU A 9 6.18 -14.18 9.98
N LYS A 10 5.18 -14.89 10.52
CA LYS A 10 3.82 -14.38 10.68
C LYS A 10 3.81 -13.13 11.56
N THR A 11 4.54 -13.14 12.67
CA THR A 11 4.60 -11.99 13.60
C THR A 11 5.25 -10.77 12.94
N ASP A 12 6.35 -10.96 12.22
CA ASP A 12 7.01 -9.88 11.48
C ASP A 12 6.10 -9.30 10.40
N PHE A 13 5.41 -10.15 9.64
CA PHE A 13 4.43 -9.73 8.66
C PHE A 13 3.31 -8.88 9.28
N LEU A 14 2.75 -9.32 10.41
CA LEU A 14 1.67 -8.60 11.07
C LEU A 14 2.14 -7.21 11.54
N ASN A 15 3.31 -7.13 12.16
CA ASN A 15 3.88 -5.86 12.62
C ASN A 15 4.18 -4.92 11.43
N GLU A 16 4.84 -5.42 10.39
CA GLU A 16 5.16 -4.61 9.21
C GLU A 16 3.90 -4.12 8.48
N SER A 17 2.87 -4.97 8.39
CA SER A 17 1.62 -4.63 7.74
C SER A 17 0.83 -3.59 8.53
N LEU A 18 0.80 -3.69 9.86
CA LEU A 18 0.16 -2.70 10.73
C LEU A 18 0.87 -1.34 10.64
N ASP A 19 2.21 -1.33 10.72
CA ASP A 19 3.01 -0.12 10.51
C ASP A 19 2.75 0.51 9.13
N LEU A 20 2.61 -0.32 8.10
CA LEU A 20 2.33 0.15 6.75
C LEU A 20 0.92 0.73 6.62
N ILE A 21 -0.09 0.12 7.25
CA ILE A 21 -1.45 0.65 7.31
C ILE A 21 -1.47 2.03 7.98
N GLU A 22 -0.74 2.20 9.08
CA GLU A 22 -0.65 3.50 9.77
C GLU A 22 -0.05 4.57 8.85
N ARG A 23 1.05 4.26 8.16
CA ARG A 23 1.66 5.19 7.18
C ARG A 23 0.71 5.53 6.03
N VAL A 24 -0.02 4.55 5.51
CA VAL A 24 -1.00 4.78 4.44
C VAL A 24 -2.15 5.66 4.94
N SER A 25 -2.62 5.45 6.17
CA SER A 25 -3.65 6.28 6.80
C SER A 25 -3.22 7.75 6.91
N GLU A 26 -2.00 8.01 7.38
CA GLU A 26 -1.43 9.36 7.42
C GLU A 26 -1.35 10.02 6.03
N GLN A 27 -0.95 9.24 5.01
CA GLN A 27 -0.88 9.71 3.63
C GLN A 27 -2.26 10.05 3.06
N LEU A 28 -3.31 9.30 3.42
CA LEU A 28 -4.69 9.60 3.00
C LEU A 28 -5.19 10.94 3.56
N VAL A 29 -4.85 11.24 4.82
CA VAL A 29 -5.17 12.56 5.41
C VAL A 29 -4.45 13.68 4.67
N GLY A 30 -3.20 13.45 4.23
CA GLY A 30 -2.48 14.38 3.36
C GLY A 30 -3.19 14.56 2.01
N LEU A 31 -3.64 13.45 1.42
CA LEU A 31 -4.30 13.40 0.12
C LEU A 31 -5.63 14.17 0.11
N GLU A 32 -6.35 14.25 1.23
CA GLU A 32 -7.57 15.06 1.35
C GLU A 32 -7.34 16.54 0.97
N ARG A 33 -6.16 17.08 1.31
CA ARG A 33 -5.79 18.47 1.05
C ARG A 33 -5.25 18.67 -0.37
N THR A 34 -4.63 17.65 -0.93
CA THR A 34 -3.97 17.67 -2.23
C THR A 34 -4.37 16.44 -3.05
N PRO A 35 -5.63 16.38 -3.55
CA PRO A 35 -6.19 15.18 -4.18
C PRO A 35 -5.50 14.76 -5.48
N ASP A 36 -4.83 15.70 -6.15
CA ASP A 36 -4.12 15.48 -7.41
C ASP A 36 -2.62 15.18 -7.22
N ASP A 37 -2.15 15.04 -5.97
CA ASP A 37 -0.75 14.73 -5.68
C ASP A 37 -0.40 13.30 -6.12
N ARG A 38 0.29 13.21 -7.26
CA ARG A 38 0.71 11.95 -7.85
C ARG A 38 1.70 11.17 -6.97
N GLU A 39 2.50 11.85 -6.16
CA GLU A 39 3.46 11.18 -5.29
C GLU A 39 2.72 10.46 -4.17
N LEU A 40 1.77 11.14 -3.51
CA LEU A 40 0.91 10.53 -2.48
C LEU A 40 0.07 9.38 -3.05
N LEU A 41 -0.57 9.56 -4.21
CA LEU A 41 -1.36 8.50 -4.86
C LEU A 41 -0.51 7.25 -5.13
N ASN A 42 0.72 7.40 -5.60
CA ASN A 42 1.62 6.27 -5.87
C ASN A 42 2.15 5.63 -4.58
N ALA A 43 2.43 6.44 -3.55
CA ALA A 43 2.87 5.93 -2.26
C ALA A 43 1.79 5.04 -1.61
N ILE A 44 0.55 5.50 -1.60
CA ILE A 44 -0.61 4.77 -1.08
C ILE A 44 -0.88 3.50 -1.90
N PHE A 45 -0.87 3.60 -3.24
CA PHE A 45 -1.02 2.44 -4.12
C PHE A 45 0.02 1.35 -3.80
N ARG A 46 1.29 1.73 -3.60
CA ARG A 46 2.34 0.79 -3.20
C ARG A 46 2.07 0.18 -1.83
N GLY A 47 1.52 0.94 -0.88
CA GLY A 47 1.13 0.44 0.43
C GLY A 47 0.14 -0.73 0.32
N PHE A 48 -0.98 -0.53 -0.38
CA PHE A 48 -1.95 -1.61 -0.62
C PHE A 48 -1.36 -2.79 -1.40
N HIS A 49 -0.54 -2.52 -2.42
CA HIS A 49 0.11 -3.56 -3.22
C HIS A 49 1.02 -4.46 -2.37
N THR A 50 1.81 -3.87 -1.47
CA THR A 50 2.68 -4.61 -0.55
C THR A 50 1.84 -5.42 0.44
N ILE A 51 0.81 -4.84 1.06
CA ILE A 51 -0.08 -5.56 1.99
C ILE A 51 -0.72 -6.77 1.29
N LYS A 52 -1.25 -6.58 0.07
CA LYS A 52 -1.82 -7.67 -0.73
C LYS A 52 -0.80 -8.77 -1.01
N GLY A 53 0.41 -8.40 -1.43
CA GLY A 53 1.49 -9.35 -1.73
C GLY A 53 1.87 -10.19 -0.51
N SER A 54 2.08 -9.53 0.63
CA SER A 54 2.44 -10.20 1.88
C SER A 54 1.28 -11.06 2.41
N ALA A 55 0.05 -10.56 2.39
CA ALA A 55 -1.13 -11.33 2.80
C ALA A 55 -1.37 -12.57 1.93
N GLY A 56 -1.05 -12.50 0.63
CA GLY A 56 -1.15 -13.63 -0.28
C GLY A 56 -0.14 -14.75 0.04
N PHE A 57 1.02 -14.41 0.59
CA PHE A 57 2.00 -15.41 1.05
C PHE A 57 1.49 -16.21 2.27
N PHE A 58 0.72 -15.56 3.15
CA PHE A 58 0.10 -16.21 4.32
C PHE A 58 -1.32 -16.73 4.07
N GLU A 59 -1.76 -16.80 2.80
CA GLU A 59 -3.09 -17.28 2.40
C GLU A 59 -4.26 -16.57 3.12
N LEU A 60 -4.09 -15.29 3.44
CA LEU A 60 -5.11 -14.46 4.11
C LEU A 60 -6.08 -13.88 3.07
N ASP A 61 -6.90 -14.73 2.46
CA ASP A 61 -7.77 -14.39 1.33
C ASP A 61 -8.64 -13.14 1.58
N ALA A 62 -9.25 -13.04 2.77
CA ALA A 62 -10.09 -11.89 3.12
C ALA A 62 -9.32 -10.55 3.08
N VAL A 63 -8.06 -10.56 3.54
CA VAL A 63 -7.16 -9.40 3.53
C VAL A 63 -6.75 -9.08 2.09
N VAL A 64 -6.37 -10.11 1.33
CA VAL A 64 -5.97 -9.98 -0.08
C VAL A 64 -7.08 -9.33 -0.90
N GLU A 65 -8.32 -9.78 -0.74
CA GLU A 65 -9.44 -9.29 -1.53
C GLU A 65 -9.80 -7.83 -1.23
N LEU A 66 -9.77 -7.44 0.05
CA LEU A 66 -10.04 -6.06 0.45
C LEU A 66 -8.91 -5.12 0.00
N ALA A 67 -7.66 -5.52 0.21
CA ALA A 67 -6.49 -4.75 -0.24
C ALA A 67 -6.48 -4.58 -1.77
N HIS A 68 -6.84 -5.63 -2.51
CA HIS A 68 -6.92 -5.58 -3.96
C HIS A 68 -8.03 -4.63 -4.44
N ALA A 69 -9.22 -4.65 -3.82
CA ALA A 69 -10.30 -3.73 -4.17
C ALA A 69 -9.92 -2.26 -3.96
N ALA A 70 -9.17 -1.96 -2.88
CA ALA A 70 -8.62 -0.63 -2.63
C ALA A 70 -7.49 -0.28 -3.64
N GLU A 71 -6.59 -1.21 -3.93
CA GLU A 71 -5.49 -1.03 -4.91
C GLU A 71 -6.02 -0.68 -6.30
N ASP A 72 -7.05 -1.38 -6.78
CA ASP A 72 -7.68 -1.14 -8.08
C ASP A 72 -8.18 0.30 -8.21
N LEU A 73 -8.79 0.80 -7.14
CA LEU A 73 -9.30 2.16 -7.09
C LEU A 73 -8.19 3.20 -7.16
N PHE A 74 -7.09 2.99 -6.44
CA PHE A 74 -5.90 3.83 -6.57
C PHE A 74 -5.25 3.72 -7.96
N GLY A 75 -5.36 2.56 -8.62
CA GLY A 75 -5.00 2.38 -10.02
C GLY A 75 -5.72 3.36 -10.95
N LEU A 76 -7.01 3.59 -10.73
CA LEU A 76 -7.82 4.54 -11.51
C LEU A 76 -7.49 6.00 -11.17
N LEU A 77 -7.26 6.29 -9.89
CA LEU A 77 -6.87 7.64 -9.44
C LEU A 77 -5.52 8.06 -10.03
N ARG A 78 -4.49 7.21 -9.95
CA ARG A 78 -3.15 7.53 -10.47
C ARG A 78 -3.09 7.62 -12.00
N SER A 79 -3.96 6.89 -12.69
CA SER A 79 -4.09 6.97 -14.15
C SER A 79 -4.90 8.17 -14.63
N GLY A 80 -5.57 8.89 -13.72
CA GLY A 80 -6.43 10.03 -14.05
C GLY A 80 -7.76 9.63 -14.69
N VAL A 81 -8.10 8.34 -14.70
CA VAL A 81 -9.40 7.84 -15.18
C VAL A 81 -10.52 8.25 -14.22
N ARG A 82 -10.19 8.48 -12.94
CA ARG A 82 -11.12 8.90 -11.89
C ARG A 82 -10.50 10.01 -11.04
N THR A 83 -11.35 10.91 -10.53
CA THR A 83 -10.98 11.93 -9.54
C THR A 83 -11.31 11.48 -8.12
N LEU A 84 -10.52 11.89 -7.14
CA LEU A 84 -10.80 11.63 -5.73
C LEU A 84 -12.04 12.43 -5.29
N THR A 85 -13.00 11.77 -4.65
CA THR A 85 -14.20 12.39 -4.06
C THR A 85 -14.24 12.09 -2.56
N PRO A 86 -14.93 12.90 -1.74
CA PRO A 86 -15.06 12.64 -0.30
C PRO A 86 -15.59 11.24 0.02
N ASP A 87 -16.69 10.84 -0.62
CA ASP A 87 -17.27 9.50 -0.46
C ASP A 87 -16.29 8.37 -0.81
N LEU A 88 -15.33 8.63 -1.70
CA LEU A 88 -14.32 7.67 -2.10
C LEU A 88 -13.24 7.54 -1.03
N LEU A 89 -12.81 8.68 -0.49
CA LEU A 89 -11.84 8.74 0.59
C LEU A 89 -12.40 8.04 1.85
N ASP A 90 -13.67 8.29 2.18
CA ASP A 90 -14.34 7.65 3.31
C ASP A 90 -14.38 6.12 3.16
N ALA A 91 -14.77 5.60 2.00
CA ALA A 91 -14.78 4.16 1.74
C ALA A 91 -13.36 3.54 1.79
N ILE A 92 -12.34 4.28 1.35
CA ILE A 92 -10.94 3.85 1.45
C ILE A 92 -10.47 3.84 2.91
N LEU A 93 -10.79 4.85 3.71
CA LEU A 93 -10.45 4.89 5.13
C LEU A 93 -11.12 3.74 5.89
N GLU A 94 -12.41 3.48 5.62
CA GLU A 94 -13.12 2.31 6.15
C GLU A 94 -12.43 0.99 5.76
N SER A 95 -11.90 0.90 4.54
CA SER A 95 -11.15 -0.29 4.09
C SER A 95 -9.84 -0.49 4.87
N LEU A 96 -9.14 0.58 5.25
CA LEU A 96 -7.95 0.48 6.09
C LEU A 96 -8.30 0.04 7.51
N ASP A 97 -9.37 0.58 8.09
CA ASP A 97 -9.83 0.19 9.42
C ASP A 97 -10.20 -1.30 9.46
N GLN A 98 -10.86 -1.79 8.41
CA GLN A 98 -11.18 -3.22 8.28
C GLN A 98 -9.93 -4.07 8.07
N LEU A 99 -8.98 -3.65 7.22
CA LEU A 99 -7.71 -4.37 7.06
C LEU A 99 -6.95 -4.46 8.39
N ARG A 100 -6.88 -3.37 9.15
CA ARG A 100 -6.27 -3.33 10.47
C ARG A 100 -6.95 -4.34 11.41
N GLY A 101 -8.27 -4.32 11.48
CA GLY A 101 -9.05 -5.25 12.31
C GLY A 101 -8.84 -6.72 11.91
N MET A 102 -8.75 -7.01 10.61
CA MET A 102 -8.46 -8.37 10.13
C MET A 102 -7.07 -8.85 10.56
N LEU A 103 -6.04 -7.99 10.46
CA LEU A 103 -4.68 -8.33 10.90
C LEU A 103 -4.59 -8.49 12.41
N GLU A 104 -5.25 -7.63 13.18
CA GLU A 104 -5.34 -7.77 14.65
C GLU A 104 -6.03 -9.08 15.04
N LEU A 105 -7.08 -9.49 14.31
CA LEU A 105 -7.75 -10.76 14.55
C LEU A 105 -6.84 -11.96 14.25
N VAL A 106 -6.06 -11.90 13.18
CA VAL A 106 -5.06 -12.94 12.84
C VAL A 106 -3.97 -13.03 13.92
N ALA A 107 -3.57 -11.90 14.51
CA ALA A 107 -2.63 -11.86 15.63
C ALA A 107 -3.18 -12.56 16.89
N MET A 108 -4.51 -12.56 17.05
CA MET A 108 -5.22 -13.26 18.12
C MET A 108 -5.59 -14.72 17.78
N GLU A 109 -4.96 -15.29 16.74
CA GLU A 109 -5.25 -16.65 16.21
C GLU A 109 -6.69 -16.81 15.70
N GLY A 110 -7.36 -15.70 15.36
CA GLY A 110 -8.67 -15.69 14.74
C GLY A 110 -8.61 -15.81 13.22
N VAL A 111 -9.76 -16.09 12.61
CA VAL A 111 -9.92 -16.18 11.15
C VAL A 111 -10.62 -14.91 10.66
N PRO A 112 -10.00 -14.11 9.79
CA PRO A 112 -10.63 -12.91 9.25
C PRO A 112 -11.77 -13.30 8.32
N GLU A 113 -12.94 -12.71 8.54
CA GLU A 113 -14.09 -12.86 7.66
C GLU A 113 -14.02 -11.84 6.53
N ARG A 114 -14.56 -12.21 5.36
CA ARG A 114 -14.61 -11.33 4.19
C ARG A 114 -15.67 -10.25 4.39
N SER A 115 -15.27 -9.00 4.19
CA SER A 115 -16.19 -7.85 4.17
C SER A 115 -16.84 -7.69 2.78
N ASP A 116 -17.75 -8.61 2.42
CA ASP A 116 -18.39 -8.66 1.10
C ASP A 116 -19.02 -7.32 0.67
N GLU A 117 -19.74 -6.68 1.58
CA GLU A 117 -20.42 -5.40 1.33
C GLU A 117 -19.41 -4.30 0.95
N LEU A 118 -18.36 -4.12 1.75
CA LEU A 118 -17.35 -3.10 1.50
C LEU A 118 -16.56 -3.37 0.22
N VAL A 119 -16.20 -4.64 -0.03
CA VAL A 119 -15.54 -5.03 -1.29
C VAL A 119 -16.42 -4.72 -2.50
N MET A 120 -17.74 -4.99 -2.40
CA MET A 120 -18.68 -4.63 -3.45
C MET A 120 -18.77 -3.12 -3.65
N VAL A 121 -18.83 -2.32 -2.58
CA VAL A 121 -18.85 -0.86 -2.64
C VAL A 121 -17.62 -0.32 -3.34
N LEU A 122 -16.42 -0.76 -2.94
CA LEU A 122 -15.15 -0.33 -3.55
C LEU A 122 -15.08 -0.68 -5.05
N ARG A 123 -15.50 -1.90 -5.43
CA ARG A 123 -15.55 -2.33 -6.84
C ARG A 123 -16.58 -1.56 -7.65
N GLN A 124 -17.74 -1.27 -7.06
CA GLN A 124 -18.78 -0.45 -7.70
C GLN A 124 -18.28 0.98 -7.90
N MET A 125 -17.59 1.54 -6.92
CA MET A 125 -16.93 2.82 -7.05
C MET A 125 -15.90 2.74 -8.17
N ALA A 126 -14.99 1.76 -8.20
CA ALA A 126 -13.99 1.64 -9.28
C ALA A 126 -14.62 1.56 -10.69
N SER A 127 -15.69 0.79 -10.86
CA SER A 127 -16.37 0.63 -12.18
C SER A 127 -17.22 1.83 -12.61
N ALA A 128 -17.76 2.62 -11.68
CA ALA A 128 -18.63 3.76 -11.98
C ALA A 128 -17.92 4.93 -12.71
N ALA A 129 -16.60 4.88 -12.92
CA ALA A 129 -15.85 5.87 -13.69
C ALA A 129 -16.31 5.98 -15.16
N GLY A 130 -17.11 5.03 -15.66
CA GLY A 130 -17.69 5.05 -17.02
C GLY A 130 -19.10 5.65 -17.14
N SER A 131 -19.78 6.03 -16.05
CA SER A 131 -21.21 6.39 -16.08
C SER A 131 -21.60 7.71 -15.42
N SER A 132 -20.65 8.59 -15.10
CA SER A 132 -20.98 9.97 -14.72
C SER A 132 -21.04 10.85 -15.97
N SER A 133 -22.25 10.97 -16.50
CA SER A 133 -22.64 11.92 -17.54
C SER A 133 -22.33 13.36 -17.12
N LEU A 134 -21.63 14.07 -18.02
CA LEU A 134 -21.45 15.53 -18.05
C LEU A 134 -22.73 16.30 -17.67
N PRO A 135 -22.57 17.39 -16.90
CA PRO A 135 -23.19 18.64 -17.28
C PRO A 135 -22.13 19.75 -17.27
N HIS A 136 -21.40 19.88 -18.39
CA HIS A 136 -20.74 21.15 -18.69
C HIS A 136 -20.75 21.43 -20.19
N ALA A 137 -21.90 21.91 -20.67
CA ALA A 137 -22.00 22.60 -21.95
C ALA A 137 -23.10 23.68 -21.85
N GLY A 138 -22.68 24.94 -22.04
CA GLY A 138 -23.52 26.14 -22.07
C GLY A 138 -23.24 27.02 -20.84
N GLU A 139 -22.54 28.15 -20.90
CA GLU A 139 -22.28 29.05 -22.02
C GLU A 139 -21.16 30.01 -21.60
N SER A 140 -20.11 30.16 -22.41
CA SER A 140 -19.07 31.19 -22.22
C SER A 140 -19.30 32.32 -23.24
N PRO A 141 -18.96 33.57 -22.88
CA PRO A 141 -19.59 34.78 -23.42
C PRO A 141 -19.07 35.13 -24.81
N SER A 142 -19.98 35.54 -25.69
CA SER A 142 -19.63 36.19 -26.95
C SER A 142 -19.13 37.61 -26.69
N ARG A 143 -17.82 37.83 -26.73
CA ARG A 143 -17.27 39.14 -27.11
C ARG A 143 -15.83 39.03 -27.61
N SER A 144 -15.64 39.20 -28.92
CA SER A 144 -14.46 39.90 -29.43
C SER A 144 -14.73 40.42 -30.83
N GLU A 145 -14.58 41.73 -30.96
CA GLU A 145 -14.73 42.49 -32.19
C GLU A 145 -13.45 42.38 -33.04
N ARG A 146 -13.64 42.29 -34.36
CA ARG A 146 -12.96 43.08 -35.40
C ARG A 146 -11.43 43.21 -35.32
N ARG A 147 -10.74 42.67 -36.33
CA ARG A 147 -9.78 43.41 -37.17
C ARG A 147 -9.50 42.70 -38.48
N GLU A 148 -9.75 43.41 -39.59
CA GLU A 148 -9.27 43.12 -40.93
C GLU A 148 -7.78 43.52 -41.05
N GLY A 149 -7.04 42.83 -41.90
CA GLY A 149 -5.69 43.20 -42.30
C GLY A 149 -5.03 42.19 -43.23
N LEU A 150 -5.04 42.50 -44.53
CA LEU A 150 -4.31 41.83 -45.60
C LEU A 150 -2.79 41.80 -45.34
N THR A 151 -2.09 40.74 -45.74
CA THR A 151 -0.99 40.80 -46.73
C THR A 151 -0.54 39.39 -47.15
N GLU A 152 -0.19 39.35 -48.42
CA GLU A 152 0.31 38.29 -49.28
C GLU A 152 1.77 37.85 -49.01
N ASN A 153 2.11 36.69 -49.58
CA ASN A 153 3.45 36.11 -49.82
C ASN A 153 4.03 35.13 -48.80
N GLY A 154 4.38 33.93 -49.31
CA GLY A 154 5.59 33.23 -48.86
C GLY A 154 5.44 31.76 -48.54
N VAL A 155 5.68 30.92 -49.55
CA VAL A 155 6.15 29.52 -49.47
C VAL A 155 6.99 29.21 -48.23
N SER A 156 6.67 28.11 -47.52
CA SER A 156 7.53 26.90 -47.43
C SER A 156 7.01 25.92 -46.37
N SER A 157 6.70 24.70 -46.81
CA SER A 157 6.54 23.55 -45.92
C SER A 157 7.91 23.10 -45.40
N PRO A 158 8.12 22.94 -44.09
CA PRO A 158 9.30 22.26 -43.59
C PRO A 158 9.11 20.74 -43.68
N VAL A 159 9.99 20.16 -44.49
CA VAL A 159 10.32 18.75 -44.68
C VAL A 159 10.61 18.04 -43.35
N PHE A 160 10.04 16.85 -43.17
CA PHE A 160 10.51 15.86 -42.19
C PHE A 160 11.87 15.28 -42.63
N PRO A 161 12.93 15.32 -41.80
CA PRO A 161 14.15 14.58 -42.08
C PRO A 161 13.98 13.10 -41.69
N SER A 162 13.97 12.21 -42.70
CA SER A 162 14.28 10.78 -42.50
C SER A 162 15.79 10.61 -42.29
N PRO A 163 16.25 9.87 -41.26
CA PRO A 163 17.62 9.41 -41.21
C PRO A 163 17.84 8.27 -42.22
N GLY A 164 18.94 8.41 -42.94
CA GLY A 164 19.26 7.72 -44.18
C GLY A 164 19.57 6.24 -44.05
N SER A 165 19.24 5.55 -45.15
CA SER A 165 19.70 4.23 -45.51
C SER A 165 21.12 4.34 -46.07
N SER A 166 22.11 3.82 -45.35
CA SER A 166 23.43 3.51 -45.88
C SER A 166 23.48 2.04 -46.29
N ASN A 167 23.49 1.81 -47.60
CA ASN A 167 23.77 0.54 -48.25
C ASN A 167 25.15 0.00 -47.86
N HIS A 168 25.21 -1.26 -47.43
CA HIS A 168 26.36 -2.12 -47.64
C HIS A 168 25.89 -3.48 -48.19
N PRO A 169 26.55 -4.08 -49.19
CA PRO A 169 25.98 -5.18 -49.98
C PRO A 169 26.02 -6.53 -49.26
N LEU A 170 25.05 -7.38 -49.61
CA LEU A 170 25.01 -8.81 -49.28
C LEU A 170 26.24 -9.57 -49.82
N PRO A 171 26.65 -10.63 -49.10
CA PRO A 171 26.79 -11.94 -49.71
C PRO A 171 25.69 -12.87 -49.20
N GLN A 172 25.15 -13.67 -50.12
CA GLN A 172 24.14 -14.67 -49.85
C GLN A 172 24.75 -15.97 -49.30
N ALA A 173 23.91 -16.67 -48.53
CA ALA A 173 23.83 -18.11 -48.30
C ALA A 173 24.75 -18.74 -47.23
N GLY A 174 24.11 -19.18 -46.14
CA GLY A 174 24.64 -20.10 -45.15
C GLY A 174 23.62 -20.29 -44.02
N GLU A 175 23.26 -21.53 -43.74
CA GLU A 175 22.08 -21.98 -42.99
C GLU A 175 22.09 -21.69 -41.49
N GLY A 176 20.89 -21.61 -40.90
CA GLY A 176 20.62 -22.24 -39.61
C GLY A 176 20.75 -21.40 -38.33
N THR A 177 19.71 -21.58 -37.50
CA THR A 177 19.64 -21.39 -36.05
C THR A 177 19.40 -19.98 -35.50
N SER A 178 18.13 -19.80 -35.13
CA SER A 178 17.60 -18.81 -34.19
C SER A 178 18.27 -18.98 -32.83
N ASN A 179 19.11 -18.03 -32.41
CA ASN A 179 19.56 -17.93 -31.03
C ASN A 179 18.84 -16.76 -30.36
N SER A 180 17.74 -17.08 -29.71
CA SER A 180 17.07 -16.22 -28.74
C SER A 180 16.66 -17.08 -27.56
N ASP A 181 17.58 -17.35 -26.65
CA ASP A 181 17.26 -17.60 -25.25
C ASP A 181 18.47 -17.24 -24.38
N PRO A 182 18.32 -16.34 -23.39
CA PRO A 182 19.45 -15.83 -22.60
C PRO A 182 19.99 -16.80 -21.55
N PHE A 183 19.50 -18.03 -21.44
CA PHE A 183 20.11 -19.12 -20.67
C PHE A 183 19.68 -20.46 -21.28
N SER A 184 20.58 -21.17 -21.96
CA SER A 184 20.30 -22.53 -22.42
C SER A 184 20.55 -23.53 -21.29
N ASP A 185 19.74 -24.59 -21.22
CA ASP A 185 19.80 -25.64 -20.18
C ASP A 185 21.20 -26.26 -20.04
N ASP A 186 21.97 -26.34 -21.12
CA ASP A 186 23.35 -26.86 -21.11
C ASP A 186 24.31 -25.98 -20.27
N GLU A 187 24.09 -24.66 -20.22
CA GLU A 187 24.89 -23.74 -19.39
C GLU A 187 24.50 -23.84 -17.91
N PHE A 188 23.21 -24.10 -17.64
CA PHE A 188 22.71 -24.35 -16.29
C PHE A 188 23.22 -25.69 -15.73
N GLU A 189 23.30 -26.74 -16.54
CA GLU A 189 23.90 -28.02 -16.15
C GLU A 189 25.40 -27.89 -15.84
N ALA A 190 26.14 -27.10 -16.63
CA ALA A 190 27.55 -26.82 -16.36
C ALA A 190 27.80 -26.06 -15.05
N LEU A 191 26.86 -25.18 -14.65
CA LEU A 191 26.91 -24.46 -13.38
C LEU A 191 26.54 -25.35 -12.18
N LEU A 192 25.63 -26.32 -12.38
CA LEU A 192 25.30 -27.31 -11.35
C LEU A 192 26.44 -28.30 -11.10
N ASP A 193 27.20 -28.67 -12.12
CA ASP A 193 28.39 -29.53 -11.98
C ASP A 193 29.51 -28.82 -11.19
N GLN A 194 29.71 -27.51 -11.43
CA GLN A 194 30.63 -26.69 -10.63
C GLN A 194 30.19 -26.54 -9.16
N LEU A 195 28.88 -26.57 -8.90
CA LEU A 195 28.34 -26.47 -7.53
C LEU A 195 28.37 -27.82 -6.79
N GLN A 196 28.36 -28.95 -7.50
CA GLN A 196 28.29 -30.29 -6.91
C GLN A 196 29.61 -31.10 -6.97
N GLY A 197 30.70 -30.52 -7.47
CA GLY A 197 32.01 -31.17 -7.58
C GLY A 197 32.82 -31.29 -6.28
N LYS A 198 32.81 -32.50 -5.69
CA LYS A 198 33.73 -33.06 -4.68
C LYS A 198 35.24 -33.02 -5.16
N PRO A 199 36.26 -33.05 -4.26
CA PRO A 199 37.52 -32.33 -4.43
C PRO A 199 38.60 -33.09 -5.20
N ALA A 200 39.37 -32.35 -6.01
CA ALA A 200 40.66 -32.78 -6.53
C ALA A 200 41.78 -31.94 -5.88
N SER A 201 42.69 -32.64 -5.21
CA SER A 201 43.84 -32.16 -4.47
C SER A 201 44.86 -31.42 -5.33
N VAL A 202 45.40 -30.31 -4.81
CA VAL A 202 46.85 -30.01 -4.88
C VAL A 202 47.23 -29.06 -3.74
N SER A 203 48.12 -29.55 -2.88
CA SER A 203 48.82 -28.82 -1.82
C SER A 203 49.66 -27.66 -2.36
N ALA A 204 49.73 -26.54 -1.64
CA ALA A 204 50.92 -26.15 -0.89
C ALA A 204 50.78 -24.77 -0.19
N THR A 205 50.95 -24.81 1.14
CA THR A 205 51.67 -23.84 2.00
C THR A 205 51.28 -22.37 1.99
N HIS A 206 50.63 -21.92 3.08
CA HIS A 206 51.32 -21.01 4.01
C HIS A 206 50.81 -21.17 5.45
N THR A 207 51.79 -21.20 6.34
CA THR A 207 51.73 -21.54 7.75
C THR A 207 51.37 -20.35 8.63
N SER A 208 50.72 -20.69 9.75
CA SER A 208 50.91 -20.16 11.12
C SER A 208 50.47 -18.73 11.47
N SER A 209 49.68 -18.65 12.55
CA SER A 209 50.07 -18.01 13.83
C SER A 209 48.94 -17.12 14.37
N THR A 210 48.11 -17.63 15.31
CA THR A 210 48.21 -17.36 16.77
C THR A 210 47.30 -16.21 17.22
N GLN A 211 46.15 -16.56 17.82
CA GLN A 211 45.59 -15.77 18.92
C GLN A 211 46.45 -16.00 20.19
N PRO A 212 46.54 -15.06 21.16
CA PRO A 212 45.55 -15.02 22.24
C PRO A 212 45.29 -13.66 22.92
N ALA A 213 44.04 -13.53 23.41
CA ALA A 213 43.63 -13.11 24.76
C ALA A 213 43.81 -11.68 25.32
N CYS A 214 42.93 -11.42 26.30
CA CYS A 214 42.96 -10.48 27.45
C CYS A 214 42.09 -9.23 27.28
N LEU A 215 40.88 -9.21 27.88
CA LEU A 215 40.56 -8.80 29.26
C LEU A 215 40.68 -7.29 29.48
N SER A 216 39.56 -6.61 29.77
CA SER A 216 39.34 -5.75 30.97
C SER A 216 38.06 -4.89 30.88
N SER A 217 37.02 -5.34 31.57
CA SER A 217 36.21 -4.66 32.60
C SER A 217 36.01 -3.11 32.66
N LEU A 218 34.70 -2.73 32.66
CA LEU A 218 33.99 -1.78 33.57
C LEU A 218 34.10 -0.23 33.35
N PRO A 219 33.19 0.63 33.90
CA PRO A 219 31.75 0.77 33.58
C PRO A 219 31.21 2.25 33.58
N LEU A 220 29.89 2.38 33.34
CA LEU A 220 28.91 3.27 34.00
C LEU A 220 28.63 4.73 33.52
N ALA A 221 27.33 4.91 33.22
CA ALA A 221 26.40 6.04 33.29
C ALA A 221 26.88 7.46 33.67
N GLY A 222 26.31 8.44 32.97
CA GLY A 222 26.29 9.86 33.34
C GLY A 222 25.08 10.57 32.71
N GLU A 223 23.95 10.50 33.42
CA GLU A 223 22.70 11.24 33.17
C GLU A 223 22.90 12.74 33.47
N SER A 224 22.23 13.59 32.69
CA SER A 224 22.16 15.06 32.88
C SER A 224 20.95 15.46 33.76
N PRO A 225 20.63 16.76 33.95
CA PRO A 225 20.75 17.45 35.23
C PRO A 225 19.42 17.70 35.96
N SER A 226 19.47 17.64 37.28
CA SER A 226 18.43 18.08 38.22
C SER A 226 18.43 19.61 38.37
N ARG A 227 17.27 20.26 38.14
CA ARG A 227 17.04 21.68 38.44
C ARG A 227 15.71 21.91 39.19
N SER A 228 15.84 22.75 40.21
CA SER A 228 14.85 23.59 40.91
C SER A 228 13.83 22.95 41.85
N GLU A 229 14.17 22.97 43.15
CA GLU A 229 13.23 23.19 44.25
C GLU A 229 13.00 24.68 44.49
N GLY A 230 11.79 25.00 44.97
CA GLY A 230 11.49 26.20 45.73
C GLY A 230 10.46 27.12 45.07
N ARG A 231 9.22 27.14 45.57
CA ARG A 231 8.69 28.26 46.37
C ARG A 231 7.26 28.01 46.85
N GLU A 232 7.06 28.35 48.11
CA GLU A 232 5.83 28.32 48.89
C GLU A 232 4.89 29.50 48.55
N GLY A 233 3.57 29.34 48.79
CA GLY A 233 2.73 30.45 49.25
C GLY A 233 1.43 30.75 48.48
N LEU A 234 0.31 30.45 49.17
CA LEU A 234 -0.84 31.33 49.45
C LEU A 234 -2.01 31.57 48.44
N THR A 235 -3.20 31.27 48.98
CA THR A 235 -4.56 31.87 48.81
C THR A 235 -5.40 31.66 47.55
N GLU A 236 -6.52 30.93 47.70
CA GLU A 236 -7.91 31.37 47.42
C GLU A 236 -8.89 30.32 48.01
N ASN A 237 -9.69 30.60 49.04
CA ASN A 237 -10.99 31.28 49.05
C ASN A 237 -12.03 30.79 48.01
N GLY A 238 -12.69 29.68 48.35
CA GLY A 238 -14.16 29.56 48.52
C GLY A 238 -15.08 29.79 47.32
N VAL A 239 -15.97 28.82 47.06
CA VAL A 239 -17.42 29.04 46.80
C VAL A 239 -18.20 27.71 46.91
N SER A 240 -19.22 27.75 47.76
CA SER A 240 -20.55 27.10 47.76
C SER A 240 -20.78 25.61 47.46
N SER A 241 -21.11 24.91 48.55
CA SER A 241 -22.33 24.11 48.85
C SER A 241 -22.77 22.89 48.00
N PRO A 242 -23.29 21.82 48.68
CA PRO A 242 -23.65 20.54 48.06
C PRO A 242 -25.13 20.46 47.64
N GLY A 243 -25.37 19.94 46.43
CA GLY A 243 -26.69 19.69 45.86
C GLY A 243 -27.12 18.23 45.95
N VAL A 244 -28.09 17.98 46.82
CA VAL A 244 -29.01 16.85 47.01
C VAL A 244 -29.13 15.80 45.88
N VAL A 245 -28.95 14.54 46.30
CA VAL A 245 -29.28 13.28 45.62
C VAL A 245 -30.80 13.10 45.50
N LYS A 246 -31.30 12.73 44.31
CA LYS A 246 -32.64 12.15 44.10
C LYS A 246 -32.54 10.87 43.27
N PRO A 247 -33.08 9.72 43.72
CA PRO A 247 -33.19 8.49 42.93
C PRO A 247 -34.63 8.25 42.46
N ILE A 248 -34.85 7.90 41.18
CA ILE A 248 -36.08 7.25 40.69
C ILE A 248 -35.77 6.49 39.36
N PRO A 249 -36.60 5.53 38.86
CA PRO A 249 -36.58 4.12 39.20
C PRO A 249 -36.36 3.17 38.01
N SER A 250 -36.07 1.89 38.30
CA SER A 250 -36.14 0.75 37.40
C SER A 250 -37.50 0.62 36.71
N ALA A 251 -37.49 0.38 35.39
CA ALA A 251 -38.58 -0.25 34.66
C ALA A 251 -38.05 -1.47 33.90
N SER A 252 -38.56 -2.62 34.31
CA SER A 252 -38.46 -3.92 33.66
C SER A 252 -39.61 -4.12 32.66
N LYS A 253 -39.46 -5.14 31.79
CA LYS A 253 -40.38 -5.68 30.75
C LYS A 253 -40.05 -5.16 29.34
N SER A 254 -40.09 -5.97 28.27
CA SER A 254 -40.54 -7.34 28.09
C SER A 254 -39.84 -7.94 26.86
N ALA A 255 -39.47 -9.21 26.96
CA ALA A 255 -39.13 -10.02 25.80
C ALA A 255 -40.31 -10.05 24.80
N SER A 256 -40.00 -9.88 23.51
CA SER A 256 -40.91 -10.14 22.40
C SER A 256 -40.20 -11.11 21.46
N THR A 257 -40.58 -12.38 21.56
CA THR A 257 -40.18 -13.46 20.65
C THR A 257 -40.97 -13.37 19.35
N PRO A 258 -40.34 -13.46 18.17
CA PRO A 258 -41.08 -13.56 16.91
C PRO A 258 -41.66 -14.98 16.74
N SER A 259 -42.96 -15.02 16.44
CA SER A 259 -43.74 -16.20 16.11
C SER A 259 -43.33 -16.76 14.74
N ALA A 260 -42.74 -17.95 14.72
CA ALA A 260 -42.49 -18.72 13.50
C ALA A 260 -43.80 -19.35 13.03
N SER A 261 -44.37 -18.82 11.94
CA SER A 261 -45.44 -19.49 11.20
C SER A 261 -44.82 -20.50 10.24
N ILE A 262 -44.94 -21.78 10.58
CA ILE A 262 -44.66 -22.91 9.69
C ILE A 262 -45.84 -23.00 8.71
N THR A 263 -45.59 -22.62 7.45
CA THR A 263 -46.50 -22.91 6.34
C THR A 263 -46.11 -24.24 5.74
N SER A 264 -46.92 -25.26 6.06
CA SER A 264 -46.95 -26.56 5.39
C SER A 264 -47.28 -26.37 3.90
N TRP A 265 -46.39 -26.83 3.02
CA TRP A 265 -46.68 -27.05 1.60
C TRP A 265 -46.97 -28.53 1.38
N THR A 266 -47.95 -28.75 0.50
CA THR A 266 -48.64 -29.99 0.17
C THR A 266 -47.85 -30.82 -0.84
#